data_AF-A0A0F8Z0G6-F1
#
_entry.id   AF-A0A0F8Z0G6-F1
#
_cell.length_a   1.000
_cell.length_b   1.000
_cell.length_c   1.000
_cell.angle_alpha   90.00
_cell.angle_beta   90.00
_cell.angle_gamma   90.00
#
_symmetry.space_group_name_H-M   'P 1'
#
loop_
_entity.id
_entity.type
_entity.pdbx_description
1 polymer ?
#
loop_
_entity_poly.entity_id
_entity_poly.type
_entity_poly.pdbx_seq_one_letter_code
_entity_poly.pdbx_strand_id
1 'polypeptide(L)'
;MNEMGMVEIATEDKTCTKCYNAYPATAEYFYRSRTLKSGLFAKCKKCGADYQRCYRMTEKGRQNARNGCKRYHSTIVGYLRNTYSGMKTRCNNFENKRYKDYGGRGIKLNFSSDNFVDYVINKLQIDPRGLTIDRIDNNGHYEPGNIRFITAKENCNNRGRL
;
A
#
# COMPACT_ATOMS: atom_id res chain seq x y z
N MET A 1 41.96 -0.71 -33.30
CA MET A 1 41.12 -1.36 -32.28
C MET A 1 41.62 -0.86 -30.94
N ASN A 2 40.97 0.15 -30.37
CA ASN A 2 41.35 0.69 -29.07
C ASN A 2 40.65 -0.14 -27.99
N GLU A 3 41.40 -1.03 -27.35
CA GLU A 3 40.96 -1.71 -26.13
C GLU A 3 40.92 -0.68 -25.00
N MET A 4 39.70 -0.28 -24.61
CA MET A 4 39.48 0.43 -23.36
C MET A 4 39.70 -0.55 -22.21
N GLY A 5 40.92 -0.55 -21.65
CA GLY A 5 41.24 -1.27 -20.43
C GLY A 5 40.33 -0.82 -19.28
N MET A 6 39.41 -1.69 -18.86
CA MET A 6 38.65 -1.55 -17.64
C MET A 6 39.62 -1.72 -16.47
N VAL A 7 39.95 -0.62 -15.79
CA VAL A 7 40.70 -0.67 -14.55
C VAL A 7 39.82 -1.37 -13.51
N GLU A 8 40.12 -2.62 -13.18
CA GLU A 8 39.53 -3.30 -12.03
C GLU A 8 39.96 -2.56 -10.76
N ILE A 9 39.08 -1.69 -10.27
CA ILE A 9 39.24 -1.09 -8.94
C ILE A 9 39.07 -2.23 -7.96
N ALA A 10 40.17 -2.70 -7.36
CA ALA A 10 40.14 -3.72 -6.31
C ALA A 10 39.20 -3.26 -5.18
N THR A 11 38.00 -3.83 -5.13
CA THR A 11 37.09 -3.59 -4.02
C THR A 11 37.56 -4.46 -2.87
N GLU A 12 38.07 -3.85 -1.80
CA GLU A 12 38.44 -4.59 -0.60
C GLU A 12 37.27 -5.49 -0.16
N ASP A 13 37.58 -6.73 0.22
CA ASP A 13 36.57 -7.65 0.71
C ASP A 13 36.09 -7.25 2.09
N LYS A 14 34.78 -7.43 2.31
CA LYS A 14 34.11 -7.22 3.59
C LYS A 14 33.52 -8.52 4.10
N THR A 15 33.80 -8.85 5.36
CA THR A 15 33.22 -10.01 6.02
C THR A 15 31.83 -9.73 6.58
N CYS A 16 30.86 -10.58 6.23
CA CYS A 16 29.52 -10.53 6.79
C CYS A 16 29.53 -10.94 8.27
N THR A 17 29.00 -10.12 9.16
CA THR A 17 28.96 -10.42 10.61
C THR A 17 27.96 -11.50 11.04
N LYS A 18 27.21 -12.10 10.09
CA LYS A 18 26.24 -13.17 10.39
C LYS A 18 26.63 -14.53 9.83
N CYS A 19 27.08 -14.59 8.59
CA CYS A 19 27.54 -15.86 7.98
C CYS A 19 29.06 -15.99 7.95
N TYR A 20 29.81 -14.96 8.34
CA TYR A 20 31.27 -14.92 8.39
C TYR A 20 31.99 -15.12 7.03
N ASN A 21 31.25 -15.16 5.92
CA ASN A 21 31.81 -15.16 4.58
C ASN A 21 32.29 -13.75 4.18
N ALA A 22 33.40 -13.70 3.43
CA ALA A 22 33.88 -12.50 2.75
C ALA A 22 33.18 -12.30 1.41
N TYR A 23 32.86 -11.05 1.09
CA TYR A 23 32.29 -10.63 -0.19
C TYR A 23 32.88 -9.29 -0.60
N PRO A 24 32.90 -8.95 -1.90
CA PRO A 24 33.27 -7.61 -2.35
C PRO A 24 32.48 -6.54 -1.59
N ALA A 25 33.16 -5.49 -1.09
CA ALA A 25 32.52 -4.39 -0.36
C ALA A 25 31.75 -3.46 -1.31
N THR A 26 30.71 -3.98 -1.94
CA THR A 26 29.88 -3.26 -2.91
C THR A 26 28.40 -3.29 -2.52
N ALA A 27 27.62 -2.41 -3.15
CA ALA A 27 26.17 -2.38 -3.00
C ALA A 27 25.47 -3.59 -3.65
N GLU A 28 26.20 -4.47 -4.34
CA GLU A 28 25.71 -5.74 -4.83
C GLU A 28 25.53 -6.74 -3.68
N TYR A 29 26.53 -6.85 -2.79
CA TYR A 29 26.56 -7.83 -1.69
C TYR A 29 26.08 -7.29 -0.36
N PHE A 30 26.17 -5.98 -0.13
CA PHE A 30 25.76 -5.31 1.11
C PHE A 30 24.72 -4.23 0.84
N TYR A 31 23.83 -3.99 1.81
CA TYR A 31 22.94 -2.82 1.73
C TYR A 31 23.74 -1.53 1.98
N ARG A 32 23.37 -0.45 1.30
CA ARG A 32 23.95 0.89 1.54
C ARG A 32 23.48 1.42 2.90
N SER A 33 24.41 1.98 3.66
CA SER A 33 24.14 2.67 4.92
C SER A 33 24.51 4.14 4.80
N ARG A 34 23.59 5.01 5.23
CA ARG A 34 23.83 6.47 5.29
C ARG A 34 24.47 6.91 6.61
N THR A 35 24.59 6.01 7.58
CA THR A 35 25.03 6.34 8.95
C THR A 35 26.37 5.73 9.31
N LEU A 36 26.77 4.64 8.65
CA LEU A 36 28.05 3.98 8.93
C LEU A 36 29.15 4.60 8.08
N LYS A 37 30.34 4.79 8.67
CA LYS A 37 31.53 5.32 7.97
C LYS A 37 31.90 4.49 6.72
N SER A 38 31.68 3.17 6.77
CA SER A 38 31.92 2.26 5.64
C SER A 38 30.94 2.42 4.47
N GLY A 39 29.86 3.20 4.61
CA GLY A 39 28.80 3.34 3.59
C GLY A 39 27.98 2.06 3.32
N LEU A 40 28.34 0.94 3.96
CA LEU A 40 27.73 -0.38 3.79
C LEU A 40 27.42 -1.02 5.13
N PHE A 41 26.30 -1.74 5.21
CA PHE A 41 25.91 -2.53 6.39
C PHE A 41 26.88 -3.69 6.64
N ALA A 42 26.96 -4.14 7.90
CA ALA A 42 27.86 -5.21 8.33
C ALA A 42 27.41 -6.63 7.90
N LYS A 43 26.12 -6.82 7.63
CA LYS A 43 25.55 -8.10 7.16
C LYS A 43 25.40 -8.08 5.64
N CYS A 44 25.74 -9.18 4.97
CA CYS A 44 25.44 -9.35 3.54
C CYS A 44 23.93 -9.31 3.31
N LYS A 45 23.50 -9.04 2.06
CA LYS A 45 22.08 -8.92 1.70
C LYS A 45 21.27 -10.17 2.04
N LYS A 46 21.82 -11.36 1.83
CA LYS A 46 21.14 -12.63 2.19
C LYS A 46 20.82 -12.68 3.68
N CYS A 47 21.85 -12.53 4.52
CA CYS A 47 21.68 -12.52 5.98
C CYS A 47 20.80 -11.35 6.47
N GLY A 48 20.89 -10.19 5.82
CA GLY A 48 20.02 -9.04 6.09
C GLY A 48 18.55 -9.33 5.77
N ALA A 49 18.28 -9.93 4.61
CA ALA A 49 16.94 -10.31 4.18
C ALA A 49 16.34 -11.39 5.08
N ASP A 50 17.11 -12.42 5.44
CA ASP A 50 16.68 -13.47 6.37
C ASP A 50 16.36 -12.89 7.75
N TYR A 51 17.19 -11.98 8.26
CA TYR A 51 16.90 -11.26 9.50
C TYR A 51 15.57 -10.48 9.41
N GLN A 52 15.34 -9.75 8.33
CA GLN A 52 14.09 -9.01 8.13
C GLN A 52 12.88 -9.95 8.03
N ARG A 53 13.03 -11.10 7.37
CA ARG A 53 11.98 -12.14 7.28
C ARG A 53 11.62 -12.64 8.68
N CYS A 54 12.60 -13.06 9.46
CA CYS A 54 12.38 -13.54 10.83
C CYS A 54 11.76 -12.44 11.71
N TYR A 55 12.29 -11.21 11.64
CA TYR A 55 11.77 -10.08 12.41
C TYR A 55 10.28 -9.81 12.13
N ARG A 56 9.84 -9.85 10.86
CA ARG A 56 8.43 -9.64 10.48
C ARG A 56 7.48 -10.67 11.08
N MET A 57 7.95 -11.88 11.41
CA MET A 57 7.15 -12.94 12.03
C MET A 57 7.02 -12.77 13.55
N THR A 58 7.95 -12.07 14.19
CA THR A 58 7.85 -11.74 15.61
C THR A 58 6.59 -10.93 15.91
N GLU A 59 6.10 -10.98 17.15
CA GLU A 59 4.97 -10.15 17.58
C GLU A 59 5.24 -8.66 17.36
N LYS A 60 6.43 -8.19 17.75
CA LYS A 60 6.87 -6.79 17.55
C LYS A 60 6.88 -6.41 16.06
N GLY A 61 7.36 -7.28 15.18
CA GLY A 61 7.35 -7.07 13.73
C GLY A 61 5.92 -6.95 13.17
N ARG A 62 5.03 -7.88 13.56
CA ARG A 62 3.61 -7.84 13.18
C ARG A 62 2.91 -6.60 13.71
N GLN A 63 3.17 -6.20 14.94
CA GLN A 63 2.63 -4.98 15.53
C GLN A 63 3.08 -3.72 14.76
N ASN A 64 4.37 -3.65 14.41
CA ASN A 64 4.89 -2.55 13.62
C ASN A 64 4.28 -2.47 12.21
N ALA A 65 4.03 -3.62 11.56
CA ALA A 65 3.32 -3.65 10.28
C ALA A 65 1.88 -3.13 10.41
N ARG A 66 1.13 -3.58 11.43
CA ARG A 66 -0.22 -3.07 11.73
C ARG A 66 -0.21 -1.57 11.98
N ASN A 67 0.74 -1.07 12.77
CA ASN A 67 0.90 0.37 13.02
C ASN A 67 1.24 1.14 11.75
N GLY A 68 2.06 0.57 10.86
CA GLY A 68 2.32 1.13 9.53
C GLY A 68 1.05 1.28 8.70
N CYS A 69 0.24 0.23 8.60
CA CYS A 69 -1.05 0.24 7.90
C CYS A 69 -2.02 1.26 8.53
N LYS A 70 -2.12 1.30 9.87
CA LYS A 70 -2.95 2.28 10.59
C LYS A 70 -2.55 3.72 10.27
N ARG A 71 -1.25 4.03 10.29
CA ARG A 71 -0.72 5.37 9.92
C ARG A 71 -1.00 5.72 8.46
N TYR A 72 -0.90 4.74 7.57
CA TYR A 72 -1.24 4.96 6.17
C TYR A 72 -2.73 5.30 6.00
N HIS A 73 -3.62 4.50 6.59
CA HIS A 73 -5.07 4.70 6.52
C HIS A 73 -5.56 5.93 7.28
N SER A 74 -4.77 6.54 8.17
CA SER A 74 -5.11 7.83 8.79
C SER A 74 -4.88 9.04 7.87
N THR A 75 -4.10 8.87 6.79
CA THR A 75 -3.97 9.90 5.75
C THR A 75 -5.20 9.92 4.86
N ILE A 76 -5.54 11.07 4.28
CA ILE A 76 -6.68 11.19 3.35
C ILE A 76 -6.51 10.23 2.16
N VAL A 77 -5.33 10.22 1.53
CA VAL A 77 -5.04 9.35 0.38
C VAL A 77 -5.14 7.87 0.76
N GLY A 78 -4.56 7.46 1.89
CA GLY A 78 -4.63 6.07 2.33
C GLY A 78 -6.04 5.63 2.69
N TYR A 79 -6.83 6.50 3.30
CA TYR A 79 -8.26 6.26 3.57
C TYR A 79 -9.05 6.06 2.27
N LEU A 80 -8.85 6.94 1.29
CA LEU A 80 -9.52 6.87 0.00
C LEU A 80 -9.14 5.61 -0.79
N ARG A 81 -7.85 5.25 -0.84
CA ARG A 81 -7.43 4.00 -1.51
C ARG A 81 -7.99 2.75 -0.83
N ASN A 82 -8.09 2.74 0.50
CA ASN A 82 -8.77 1.68 1.23
C ASN A 82 -10.27 1.63 0.91
N THR A 83 -10.93 2.79 0.83
CA THR A 83 -12.34 2.92 0.42
C THR A 83 -12.57 2.39 -1.00
N TYR A 84 -11.69 2.75 -1.93
CA TYR A 84 -11.69 2.26 -3.31
C TYR A 84 -11.58 0.75 -3.39
N SER A 85 -10.65 0.14 -2.64
CA SER A 85 -10.51 -1.31 -2.55
C SER A 85 -11.82 -1.99 -2.09
N GLY A 86 -12.51 -1.38 -1.12
CA GLY A 86 -13.83 -1.82 -0.67
C GLY A 86 -14.91 -1.71 -1.75
N MET A 87 -14.96 -0.61 -2.52
CA MET A 87 -15.85 -0.50 -3.69
C MET A 87 -15.56 -1.57 -4.74
N LYS A 88 -14.28 -1.73 -5.10
CA LYS A 88 -13.83 -2.70 -6.11
C LYS A 88 -14.20 -4.12 -5.73
N THR A 89 -14.03 -4.48 -4.47
CA THR A 89 -14.38 -5.81 -3.96
C THR A 89 -15.89 -6.06 -4.01
N ARG A 90 -16.72 -5.08 -3.62
CA ARG A 90 -18.19 -5.19 -3.69
C ARG A 90 -18.70 -5.41 -5.11
N CYS A 91 -18.10 -4.75 -6.10
CA CYS A 91 -18.51 -4.85 -7.50
C CYS A 91 -18.01 -6.10 -8.22
N ASN A 92 -16.81 -6.61 -7.87
CA ASN A 92 -16.12 -7.60 -8.71
C ASN A 92 -15.85 -8.95 -8.04
N ASN A 93 -15.92 -9.05 -6.72
CA ASN A 93 -15.63 -10.31 -6.03
C ASN A 93 -16.92 -11.06 -5.68
N PHE A 94 -17.19 -12.18 -6.37
CA PHE A 94 -18.36 -13.02 -6.16
C PHE A 94 -18.41 -13.68 -4.77
N GLU A 95 -17.26 -13.86 -4.12
CA GLU A 95 -17.19 -14.40 -2.74
C GLU A 95 -17.52 -13.34 -1.69
N ASN A 96 -17.58 -12.06 -2.07
CA ASN A 96 -17.95 -11.01 -1.15
C ASN A 96 -19.44 -11.16 -0.77
N LYS A 97 -19.74 -11.20 0.54
CA LYS A 97 -21.11 -11.31 1.07
C LYS A 97 -22.07 -10.22 0.54
N ARG A 98 -21.55 -9.06 0.16
CA ARG A 98 -22.31 -7.93 -0.39
C ARG A 98 -22.39 -7.96 -1.91
N TYR A 99 -21.71 -8.87 -2.60
CA TYR A 99 -21.69 -8.91 -4.07
C TYR A 99 -23.09 -8.86 -4.66
N LYS A 100 -24.03 -9.65 -4.13
CA LYS A 100 -25.44 -9.67 -4.54
C LYS A 100 -26.13 -8.29 -4.53
N ASP A 101 -25.72 -7.40 -3.62
CA ASP A 101 -26.30 -6.05 -3.46
C ASP A 101 -25.62 -5.01 -4.39
N TYR A 102 -24.48 -5.40 -5.00
CA TYR A 102 -23.63 -4.56 -5.84
C TYR A 102 -23.36 -5.25 -7.19
N GLY A 103 -22.24 -5.96 -7.34
CA GLY A 103 -21.85 -6.60 -8.60
C GLY A 103 -22.93 -7.52 -9.19
N GLY A 104 -23.65 -8.25 -8.33
CA GLY A 104 -24.77 -9.13 -8.72
C GLY A 104 -25.98 -8.39 -9.31
N ARG A 105 -26.10 -7.08 -9.10
CA ARG A 105 -27.09 -6.20 -9.74
C ARG A 105 -26.55 -5.49 -11.00
N GLY A 106 -25.33 -5.81 -11.42
CA GLY A 106 -24.66 -5.15 -12.54
C GLY A 106 -24.02 -3.80 -12.21
N ILE A 107 -23.87 -3.46 -10.92
CA ILE A 107 -23.25 -2.20 -10.48
C ILE A 107 -21.75 -2.25 -10.69
N LYS A 108 -21.22 -1.29 -11.45
CA LYS A 108 -19.80 -1.18 -11.80
C LYS A 108 -19.09 -0.11 -10.98
N LEU A 109 -17.77 -0.21 -10.97
CA LEU A 109 -16.86 0.81 -10.44
C LEU A 109 -16.19 1.52 -11.61
N ASN A 110 -16.69 2.71 -11.95
CA ASN A 110 -16.23 3.52 -13.08
C ASN A 110 -15.14 4.52 -12.63
N PHE A 111 -14.27 4.07 -11.73
CA PHE A 111 -13.09 4.79 -11.27
C PHE A 111 -11.85 3.89 -11.34
N SER A 112 -10.70 4.44 -11.70
CA SER A 112 -9.40 3.93 -11.28
C SER A 112 -9.11 4.35 -9.83
N SER A 113 -8.09 3.77 -9.21
CA SER A 113 -7.78 4.16 -7.83
C SER A 113 -7.32 5.61 -7.73
N ASP A 114 -6.56 6.10 -8.71
CA ASP A 114 -5.99 7.44 -8.67
C ASP A 114 -7.03 8.50 -9.05
N ASN A 115 -7.84 8.25 -10.09
CA ASN A 115 -8.89 9.21 -10.46
C ASN A 115 -9.99 9.33 -9.40
N PHE A 116 -10.26 8.28 -8.60
CA PHE A 116 -11.13 8.36 -7.45
C PHE A 116 -10.57 9.28 -6.38
N VAL A 117 -9.28 9.12 -6.04
CA VAL A 117 -8.61 9.97 -5.06
C VAL A 117 -8.64 11.42 -5.52
N ASP A 118 -8.26 11.68 -6.78
CA ASP A 118 -8.24 13.02 -7.36
C ASP A 118 -9.63 13.65 -7.43
N TYR A 119 -10.65 12.87 -7.78
CA TYR A 119 -12.03 13.35 -7.81
C TYR A 119 -12.50 13.78 -6.42
N VAL A 120 -12.25 12.96 -5.40
CA VAL A 120 -12.68 13.31 -4.03
C VAL A 120 -11.92 14.53 -3.50
N ILE A 121 -10.60 14.59 -3.69
CA ILE A 121 -9.79 15.70 -3.18
C ILE A 121 -10.09 17.00 -3.92
N ASN A 122 -10.15 16.98 -5.26
CA ASN A 122 -10.17 18.21 -6.06
C ASN A 122 -11.58 18.64 -6.47
N LYS A 123 -12.50 17.70 -6.67
CA LYS A 123 -13.87 18.00 -7.12
C LYS A 123 -14.87 18.03 -5.97
N LEU A 124 -14.83 17.05 -5.08
CA LEU A 124 -15.72 17.05 -3.91
C LEU A 124 -15.18 17.93 -2.78
N GLN A 125 -13.85 18.07 -2.65
CA GLN A 125 -13.19 18.90 -1.64
C GLN A 125 -13.63 18.59 -0.21
N ILE A 126 -13.79 17.30 0.09
CA ILE A 126 -14.23 16.79 1.39
C ILE A 126 -13.10 16.06 2.11
N ASP A 127 -13.15 16.06 3.44
CA ASP A 127 -12.42 15.08 4.26
C ASP A 127 -13.29 13.82 4.42
N PRO A 128 -12.90 12.67 3.83
CA PRO A 128 -13.70 11.46 3.85
C PRO A 128 -13.62 10.70 5.17
N ARG A 129 -12.72 11.09 6.09
CA ARG A 129 -12.41 10.31 7.29
C ARG A 129 -13.58 10.37 8.28
N GLY A 130 -14.00 9.21 8.77
CA GLY A 130 -15.19 9.09 9.63
C GLY A 130 -16.51 9.03 8.86
N LEU A 131 -16.47 9.16 7.54
CA LEU A 131 -17.64 9.04 6.66
C LEU A 131 -17.62 7.70 5.91
N THR A 132 -18.80 7.26 5.50
CA THR A 132 -19.01 6.07 4.68
C THR A 132 -19.34 6.49 3.26
N ILE A 133 -18.71 5.86 2.28
CA ILE A 133 -19.07 6.07 0.87
C ILE A 133 -20.41 5.42 0.54
N ASP A 134 -21.26 6.20 -0.10
CA ASP A 134 -22.60 5.82 -0.54
C ASP A 134 -22.81 6.26 -2.00
N ARG A 135 -23.84 5.70 -2.64
CA ARG A 135 -24.27 6.15 -3.97
C ARG A 135 -25.49 7.05 -3.83
N ILE A 136 -25.58 8.08 -4.67
CA ILE A 136 -26.73 9.01 -4.62
C ILE A 136 -27.96 8.31 -5.19
N ASP A 137 -27.83 7.74 -6.39
CA ASP A 137 -28.71 6.72 -6.96
C ASP A 137 -28.18 5.32 -6.63
N ASN A 138 -28.96 4.59 -5.85
CA ASN A 138 -28.67 3.23 -5.40
C ASN A 138 -28.68 2.17 -6.52
N ASN A 139 -29.29 2.48 -7.66
CA ASN A 139 -29.26 1.63 -8.85
C ASN A 139 -28.07 1.98 -9.78
N GLY A 140 -27.56 3.21 -9.72
CA GLY A 140 -26.42 3.67 -10.49
C GLY A 140 -25.05 3.12 -10.07
N HIS A 141 -24.02 3.43 -10.85
CA HIS A 141 -22.64 2.95 -10.66
C HIS A 141 -21.86 3.79 -9.63
N TYR A 142 -20.70 3.30 -9.20
CA TYR A 142 -19.72 4.16 -8.54
C TYR A 142 -19.00 5.00 -9.60
N GLU A 143 -19.42 6.26 -9.77
CA GLU A 143 -18.91 7.16 -10.80
C GLU A 143 -19.01 8.64 -10.39
N PRO A 144 -18.31 9.55 -11.09
CA PRO A 144 -18.45 10.98 -10.84
C PRO A 144 -19.92 11.40 -10.87
N GLY A 145 -20.36 12.16 -9.88
CA GLY A 145 -21.74 12.62 -9.77
C GLY A 145 -22.72 11.62 -9.13
N ASN A 146 -22.35 10.34 -8.97
CA ASN A 146 -23.19 9.35 -8.28
C ASN A 146 -22.59 8.81 -6.98
N ILE A 147 -21.60 9.49 -6.41
CA ILE A 147 -21.03 9.15 -5.10
C ILE A 147 -21.21 10.28 -4.11
N ARG A 148 -21.40 9.91 -2.84
CA ARG A 148 -21.39 10.83 -1.70
C ARG A 148 -20.73 10.18 -0.50
N PHE A 149 -20.29 10.99 0.45
CA PHE A 149 -19.80 10.52 1.73
C PHE A 149 -20.79 10.96 2.80
N ILE A 150 -21.28 10.00 3.58
CA ILE A 150 -22.31 10.21 4.59
C ILE A 150 -21.88 9.64 5.93
N THR A 151 -22.41 10.19 7.01
CA THR A 151 -22.24 9.63 8.35
C THR A 151 -23.00 8.31 8.49
N ALA A 152 -22.61 7.50 9.48
CA ALA A 152 -23.34 6.27 9.79
C ALA A 152 -24.82 6.54 10.15
N LYS A 153 -25.09 7.65 10.84
CA LYS A 153 -26.44 8.10 11.22
C LYS A 153 -27.31 8.37 9.99
N GLU A 154 -26.78 9.11 9.01
CA GLU A 154 -27.49 9.41 7.77
C GLU A 154 -27.77 8.15 6.95
N ASN A 155 -26.81 7.21 6.91
CA ASN A 155 -27.02 5.93 6.21
C ASN A 155 -28.17 5.12 6.82
N CYS A 156 -28.25 5.01 8.15
CA CYS A 156 -29.33 4.29 8.83
C CYS A 156 -30.71 4.89 8.53
N ASN A 157 -30.82 6.22 8.52
CA ASN A 157 -32.08 6.91 8.23
C ASN A 157 -32.57 6.67 6.79
N ASN A 158 -31.66 6.50 5.83
CA ASN A 158 -32.00 6.25 4.43
C ASN A 158 -32.45 4.80 4.16
N ARG A 159 -32.02 3.83 4.99
CA ARG A 159 -32.42 2.42 4.85
C ARG A 159 -33.88 2.15 5.22
N GLY A 160 -34.50 3.01 6.02
CA GLY A 160 -35.93 2.89 6.38
C GLY A 160 -36.88 3.49 5.34
N ARG A 161 -36.38 4.01 4.21
CA ARG A 161 -37.16 4.72 3.19
C ARG A 161 -37.07 4.10 1.79
N LEU A 162 -36.49 2.89 1.68
CA LEU A 162 -36.31 2.14 0.44
C LEU A 162 -37.19 0.89 0.43
#